data_AF-A0A074YAY7-F1
#
_entry.id   AF-A0A074YAY7-F1
#
_cell.length_a   1.000
_cell.length_b   1.000
_cell.length_c   1.000
_cell.angle_alpha   90.00
_cell.angle_beta   90.00
_cell.angle_gamma   90.00
#
_symmetry.space_group_name_H-M   'P 1'
#
loop_
_entity.id
_entity.type
_entity.pdbx_description
1 polymer ?
#
loop_
_entity_poly.entity_id
_entity_poly.type
_entity_poly.pdbx_seq_one_letter_code
_entity_poly.pdbx_strand_id
1 'polypeptide(L)'
;MPLRDCDFLNCKNPAERGSGDCMICSHHRCLEHLAPEFHTCPSEDNDPDAFFTAYDSARQSHLQALLNKVDFNALRSIATRLHDDVPCYMPAFRNDIGQAVPDAESKQILDQTGGQNCNLDIRFDDGIVWIARLRFEEPTVLPHDAQATISMSEVETLRFLARTSIRVPEVFHHSFDESETGTPYMLMEKLPGKPLQWPNASAEQKTKVMKQLVDVCLELEKHPFPATGSLSQGGLVGPFAQGHMFVSPSKSLGPFSTLKESLTSILKHERDMIKGGELATLATDNYLTHLWRLEHLPGLVASATDDHFYMKHADDKGDHILIDEDYNITGIIDWEFASTETKKYAFSSPCMMWPVQKYYNGSNDLSREECEFAQMFQRRGREDMAQMILQGRPWQRFLFFLGTADTPPYDVFSNLFQGLRRSFEGENIGSYPEWRRLVSDANKASVINFQDNSR
;
A
#
# COMPACT_ATOMS: atom_id res chain seq x y z
N MET A 1 8.77 -8.27 -20.15
CA MET A 1 9.85 -7.77 -19.30
C MET A 1 9.26 -7.69 -17.91
N PRO A 2 9.81 -8.45 -16.96
CA PRO A 2 9.31 -8.43 -15.59
C PRO A 2 9.58 -7.08 -14.94
N LEU A 3 9.09 -6.91 -13.72
CA LEU A 3 9.36 -5.70 -12.94
C LEU A 3 10.86 -5.55 -12.61
N ARG A 4 11.50 -6.66 -12.24
CA ARG A 4 12.95 -6.81 -12.05
C ARG A 4 13.38 -8.19 -12.56
N ASP A 5 14.58 -8.27 -13.12
CA ASP A 5 15.22 -9.53 -13.49
C ASP A 5 16.09 -10.05 -12.34
N CYS A 6 16.26 -11.37 -12.25
CA CYS A 6 17.22 -11.93 -11.32
C CYS A 6 18.64 -11.54 -11.74
N ASP A 7 19.40 -10.94 -10.84
CA ASP A 7 20.76 -10.45 -11.11
C ASP A 7 21.86 -11.49 -10.78
N PHE A 8 21.49 -12.76 -10.60
CA PHE A 8 22.45 -13.85 -10.47
C PHE A 8 23.06 -14.19 -11.84
N LEU A 9 24.35 -14.56 -11.87
CA LEU A 9 25.12 -14.72 -13.10
C LEU A 9 24.46 -15.70 -14.09
N ASN A 10 24.21 -15.23 -15.32
CA ASN A 10 23.56 -15.96 -16.42
C ASN A 10 22.10 -16.41 -16.15
N CYS A 11 21.46 -15.94 -15.08
CA CYS A 11 20.03 -16.17 -14.87
C CYS A 11 19.21 -15.29 -15.84
N LYS A 12 18.09 -15.82 -16.32
CA LYS A 12 17.10 -15.09 -17.14
C LYS A 12 15.71 -15.09 -16.52
N ASN A 13 15.60 -15.62 -15.30
CA ASN A 13 14.33 -15.67 -14.58
C ASN A 13 14.04 -14.29 -13.98
N PRO A 14 12.78 -13.91 -13.83
CA PRO A 14 12.44 -12.70 -13.10
C PRO A 14 12.82 -12.81 -11.62
N ALA A 15 13.05 -11.68 -10.98
CA ALA A 15 13.12 -11.64 -9.52
C ALA A 15 11.73 -11.92 -8.91
N GLU A 16 11.72 -12.58 -7.75
CA GLU A 16 10.50 -12.79 -7.00
C GLU A 16 10.06 -11.43 -6.40
N ARG A 17 8.84 -10.98 -6.69
CA ARG A 17 8.35 -9.65 -6.29
C ARG A 17 8.06 -9.45 -4.79
N GLY A 18 7.84 -10.52 -4.03
CA GLY A 18 7.56 -10.50 -2.60
C GLY A 18 8.82 -10.71 -1.74
N SER A 19 9.71 -11.62 -2.13
CA SER A 19 10.88 -11.97 -1.30
C SER A 19 12.22 -11.88 -2.03
N GLY A 20 12.22 -11.49 -3.31
CA GLY A 20 13.42 -11.46 -4.15
C GLY A 20 14.31 -10.24 -3.93
N ASP A 21 13.76 -9.15 -3.39
CA ASP A 21 14.47 -7.89 -3.19
C ASP A 21 15.15 -7.85 -1.82
N CYS A 22 16.48 -7.97 -1.79
CA CYS A 22 17.23 -8.02 -0.53
C CYS A 22 17.81 -6.66 -0.15
N MET A 23 17.36 -6.10 0.98
CA MET A 23 17.89 -4.84 1.52
C MET A 23 19.39 -4.92 1.87
N ILE A 24 19.83 -6.06 2.40
CA ILE A 24 21.19 -6.23 2.95
C ILE A 24 22.25 -6.23 1.86
N CYS A 25 22.07 -7.03 0.80
CA CYS A 25 23.04 -7.16 -0.28
C CYS A 25 22.67 -6.38 -1.55
N SER A 26 21.48 -5.77 -1.60
CA SER A 26 20.98 -5.02 -2.76
C SER A 26 20.83 -5.84 -4.05
N HIS A 27 20.71 -7.16 -3.93
CA HIS A 27 20.47 -8.06 -5.04
C HIS A 27 19.00 -8.41 -5.21
N HIS A 28 18.65 -8.80 -6.43
CA HIS A 28 17.30 -9.19 -6.85
C HIS A 28 17.31 -10.66 -7.28
N ARG A 29 16.66 -11.53 -6.52
CA ARG A 29 16.73 -12.99 -6.72
C ARG A 29 15.40 -13.58 -7.17
N CYS A 30 15.46 -14.51 -8.13
CA CYS A 30 14.35 -15.44 -8.35
C CYS A 30 14.29 -16.44 -7.20
N LEU A 31 13.21 -17.23 -7.12
CA LEU A 31 13.02 -18.20 -6.03
C LEU A 31 14.18 -19.21 -5.89
N GLU A 32 14.73 -19.69 -7.01
CA GLU A 32 15.87 -20.61 -6.99
C GLU A 32 17.10 -19.95 -6.34
N HIS A 33 17.44 -18.73 -6.75
CA HIS A 33 18.60 -18.00 -6.24
C HIS A 33 18.38 -17.35 -4.87
N LEU A 34 17.21 -17.52 -4.25
CA LEU A 34 17.00 -17.22 -2.83
C LEU A 34 17.48 -18.36 -1.92
N ALA A 35 17.75 -19.55 -2.47
CA ALA A 35 18.25 -20.66 -1.68
C ALA A 35 19.61 -20.32 -1.02
N PRO A 36 19.89 -20.88 0.18
CA PRO A 36 21.11 -20.57 0.94
C PRO A 36 22.43 -20.83 0.18
N GLU A 37 22.40 -21.68 -0.84
CA GLU A 37 23.54 -21.94 -1.73
C GLU A 37 23.93 -20.76 -2.63
N PHE A 38 22.99 -19.85 -2.91
CA PHE A 38 23.18 -18.69 -3.79
C PHE A 38 23.05 -17.34 -3.06
N HIS A 39 22.27 -17.31 -1.98
CA HIS A 39 22.00 -16.10 -1.19
C HIS A 39 22.31 -16.34 0.28
N THR A 40 23.38 -15.71 0.76
CA THR A 40 23.96 -15.96 2.09
C THR A 40 23.65 -14.88 3.12
N CYS A 41 22.79 -13.90 2.78
CA CYS A 41 22.34 -12.95 3.79
C CYS A 41 21.54 -13.67 4.88
N PRO A 42 21.62 -13.21 6.14
CA PRO A 42 20.75 -13.74 7.18
C PRO A 42 19.28 -13.55 6.80
N SER A 43 18.42 -14.40 7.36
CA SER A 43 16.97 -14.32 7.17
C SER A 43 16.27 -14.32 8.53
N GLU A 44 15.11 -13.68 8.60
CA GLU A 44 14.31 -13.60 9.83
C GLU A 44 14.00 -14.99 10.42
N ASP A 45 13.74 -15.98 9.56
CA ASP A 45 13.41 -17.35 10.00
C ASP A 45 14.60 -18.15 10.58
N ASN A 46 15.83 -17.86 10.15
CA ASN A 46 17.01 -18.68 10.48
C ASN A 46 17.90 -18.05 11.54
N ASP A 47 18.14 -16.74 11.44
CA ASP A 47 18.97 -15.97 12.37
C ASP A 47 18.40 -14.55 12.51
N PRO A 48 17.31 -14.38 13.29
CA PRO A 48 16.63 -13.09 13.41
C PRO A 48 17.53 -11.97 13.90
N ASP A 49 18.39 -12.25 14.88
CA ASP A 49 19.28 -11.25 15.47
C ASP A 49 20.30 -10.73 14.44
N ALA A 50 20.94 -11.64 13.70
CA ALA A 50 21.84 -11.26 12.62
C ALA A 50 21.10 -10.56 11.47
N PHE A 51 19.88 -11.01 11.15
CA PHE A 51 19.03 -10.41 10.13
C PHE A 51 18.71 -8.95 10.45
N PHE A 52 18.09 -8.67 11.60
CA PHE A 52 17.70 -7.30 11.95
C PHE A 52 18.92 -6.39 12.10
N THR A 53 20.03 -6.88 12.66
CA THR A 53 21.29 -6.12 12.74
C THR A 53 21.81 -5.73 11.35
N ALA A 54 21.87 -6.68 10.42
CA ALA A 54 22.34 -6.43 9.06
C ALA A 54 21.36 -5.56 8.26
N TYR A 55 20.06 -5.78 8.44
CA TYR A 55 18.99 -5.03 7.79
C TYR A 55 19.00 -3.56 8.21
N ASP A 56 19.08 -3.28 9.52
CA ASP A 56 19.12 -1.91 10.04
C ASP A 56 20.37 -1.17 9.56
N SER A 57 21.53 -1.84 9.58
CA SER A 57 22.78 -1.29 9.05
C SER A 57 22.71 -0.96 7.55
N ALA A 58 22.09 -1.86 6.75
CA ALA A 58 21.89 -1.62 5.33
C ALA A 58 20.90 -0.47 5.08
N ARG A 59 19.78 -0.44 5.80
CA ARG A 59 18.78 0.64 5.71
C ARG A 59 19.39 2.00 6.05
N GLN A 60 20.22 2.07 7.10
CA GLN A 60 20.96 3.27 7.46
C GLN A 60 21.94 3.69 6.36
N SER A 61 22.65 2.73 5.75
CA SER A 61 23.58 2.99 4.64
C SER A 61 22.87 3.55 3.41
N HIS A 62 21.71 3.00 3.04
CA HIS A 62 20.87 3.49 1.94
C HIS A 62 20.29 4.88 2.24
N LEU A 63 19.84 5.13 3.47
CA LEU A 63 19.41 6.46 3.90
C LEU A 63 20.57 7.47 3.78
N GLN A 64 21.77 7.13 4.24
CA GLN A 64 22.93 8.02 4.11
C GLN A 64 23.29 8.28 2.64
N ALA A 65 23.17 7.27 1.77
CA ALA A 65 23.40 7.43 0.34
C ALA A 65 22.39 8.42 -0.29
N LEU A 66 21.10 8.31 0.05
CA LEU A 66 20.09 9.28 -0.36
C LEU A 66 20.44 10.68 0.14
N LEU A 67 20.72 10.85 1.44
CA LEU A 67 21.05 12.14 2.03
C LEU A 67 22.30 12.77 1.39
N ASN A 68 23.29 11.98 0.99
CA ASN A 68 24.48 12.48 0.30
C ASN A 68 24.19 12.89 -1.16
N LYS A 69 23.17 12.31 -1.80
CA LYS A 69 22.76 12.60 -3.18
C LYS A 69 21.99 13.93 -3.26
N VAL A 70 21.20 14.27 -2.24
CA VAL A 70 20.29 15.42 -2.29
C VAL A 70 21.01 16.76 -2.17
N ASP A 71 20.74 17.68 -3.11
CA ASP A 71 21.11 19.09 -2.97
C ASP A 71 20.10 19.83 -2.09
N PHE A 72 20.34 19.79 -0.77
CA PHE A 72 19.51 20.49 0.21
C PHE A 72 19.55 22.01 0.08
N ASN A 73 20.58 22.60 -0.54
CA ASN A 73 20.62 24.04 -0.78
C ASN A 73 19.67 24.43 -1.92
N ALA A 74 19.64 23.64 -2.99
CA ALA A 74 18.67 23.80 -4.07
C ALA A 74 17.25 23.63 -3.55
N LEU A 75 16.99 22.56 -2.79
CA LEU A 75 15.68 22.28 -2.20
C LEU A 75 15.19 23.42 -1.28
N ARG A 76 16.07 23.93 -0.41
CA ARG A 76 15.76 25.11 0.43
C ARG A 76 15.47 26.36 -0.41
N SER A 77 16.27 26.58 -1.46
CA SER A 77 16.09 27.74 -2.35
C SER A 77 14.75 27.69 -3.09
N ILE A 78 14.32 26.50 -3.49
CA ILE A 78 13.00 26.27 -4.09
C ILE A 78 11.91 26.56 -3.07
N ALA A 79 12.00 25.98 -1.87
CA ALA A 79 11.03 26.19 -0.80
C ALA A 79 10.88 27.68 -0.41
N THR A 80 11.99 28.40 -0.21
CA THR A 80 11.98 29.85 0.08
C THR A 80 11.30 30.65 -1.04
N ARG A 81 11.58 30.38 -2.32
CA ARG A 81 10.93 31.08 -3.43
C ARG A 81 9.43 30.81 -3.51
N LEU A 82 9.01 29.58 -3.18
CA LEU A 82 7.60 29.19 -3.19
C LEU A 82 6.81 29.79 -2.02
N HIS A 83 7.50 30.18 -0.94
CA HIS A 83 6.91 30.79 0.26
C HIS A 83 7.30 32.27 0.37
N ASP A 84 7.04 33.04 -0.68
CA ASP A 84 7.21 34.50 -0.71
C ASP A 84 8.59 35.02 -0.25
N ASP A 85 9.65 34.30 -0.64
CA ASP A 85 11.05 34.58 -0.29
C ASP A 85 11.34 34.56 1.22
N VAL A 86 10.49 33.91 2.03
CA VAL A 86 10.74 33.69 3.46
C VAL A 86 11.88 32.68 3.66
N PRO A 87 12.94 33.03 4.40
CA PRO A 87 14.03 32.10 4.68
C PRO A 87 13.55 30.87 5.45
N CYS A 88 14.17 29.73 5.18
CA CYS A 88 13.89 28.49 5.91
C CYS A 88 15.14 27.67 6.21
N TYR A 89 14.98 26.67 7.05
CA TYR A 89 16.03 25.73 7.40
C TYR A 89 15.45 24.35 7.72
N MET A 90 16.30 23.32 7.67
CA MET A 90 15.91 21.97 8.06
C MET A 90 16.40 21.70 9.48
N PRO A 91 15.50 21.55 10.48
CA PRO A 91 15.89 21.35 11.88
C PRO A 91 16.78 20.12 12.07
N ALA A 92 16.53 19.06 11.29
CA ALA A 92 17.22 17.78 11.37
C ALA A 92 18.75 17.85 11.13
N PHE A 93 19.24 18.92 10.50
CA PHE A 93 20.67 19.11 10.22
C PHE A 93 21.39 19.98 11.24
N ARG A 94 20.68 20.55 12.22
CA ARG A 94 21.33 21.35 13.27
C ARG A 94 21.87 20.39 14.34
N ASN A 95 23.19 20.19 14.36
CA ASN A 95 23.87 19.56 15.50
C ASN A 95 24.38 20.60 16.50
N ASP A 96 24.72 20.16 17.72
CA ASP A 96 25.21 20.99 18.83
C ASP A 96 26.49 21.79 18.49
N ILE A 97 27.15 21.46 17.39
CA ILE A 97 28.46 21.98 16.95
C ILE A 97 28.34 22.88 15.71
N GLY A 98 27.13 23.10 15.18
CA GLY A 98 26.87 24.01 14.07
C GLY A 98 27.29 23.52 12.67
N GLN A 99 27.64 22.24 12.51
CA GLN A 99 27.90 21.62 11.20
C GLN A 99 26.60 21.07 10.62
N ALA A 100 26.11 21.68 9.54
CA ALA A 100 24.90 21.27 8.84
C ALA A 100 25.16 20.11 7.87
N VAL A 101 25.54 18.95 8.39
CA VAL A 101 25.71 17.73 7.58
C VAL A 101 24.57 16.76 7.90
N PRO A 102 23.81 16.28 6.89
CA PRO A 102 22.82 15.23 7.07
C PRO A 102 23.47 13.93 7.57
N ASP A 103 22.91 13.36 8.64
CA ASP A 103 23.42 12.15 9.29
C ASP A 103 22.28 11.13 9.47
N ALA A 104 22.41 9.97 8.84
CA ALA A 104 21.43 8.89 8.94
C ALA A 104 21.30 8.31 10.35
N GLU A 105 22.24 8.56 11.27
CA GLU A 105 22.13 8.21 12.69
C GLU A 105 21.32 9.22 13.50
N SER A 106 21.00 10.39 12.92
CA SER A 106 20.21 11.41 13.57
C SER A 106 18.83 10.87 13.91
N LYS A 107 18.53 10.80 15.21
CA LYS A 107 17.19 10.44 15.70
C LYS A 107 16.10 11.29 15.04
N GLN A 108 16.36 12.57 14.79
CA GLN A 108 15.37 13.45 14.13
C GLN A 108 15.07 13.00 12.69
N ILE A 109 16.07 12.53 11.93
CA ILE A 109 15.86 12.02 10.57
C ILE A 109 15.18 10.65 10.61
N LEU A 110 15.60 9.77 11.51
CA LEU A 110 15.03 8.44 11.67
C LEU A 110 13.54 8.49 12.06
N ASP A 111 13.16 9.36 13.01
CA ASP A 111 11.77 9.58 13.42
C ASP A 111 10.88 10.12 12.28
N GLN A 112 11.49 10.67 11.22
CA GLN A 112 10.86 11.25 10.04
C GLN A 112 10.91 10.34 8.81
N THR A 113 11.47 9.15 8.94
CA THR A 113 11.66 8.19 7.86
C THR A 113 10.64 7.05 7.94
N GLY A 114 9.89 6.87 6.85
CA GLY A 114 8.94 5.77 6.69
C GLY A 114 9.54 4.58 5.94
N GLY A 115 8.66 3.74 5.39
CA GLY A 115 9.07 2.57 4.60
C GLY A 115 9.65 2.92 3.23
N GLN A 116 9.07 3.92 2.55
CA GLN A 116 9.46 4.29 1.16
C GLN A 116 9.99 5.72 1.01
N ASN A 117 9.94 6.51 2.08
CA ASN A 117 10.18 7.95 2.03
C ASN A 117 10.94 8.45 3.26
N CYS A 118 11.81 9.44 3.06
CA CYS A 118 12.37 10.29 4.11
C CYS A 118 11.62 11.65 4.10
N ASN A 119 10.91 11.99 5.18
CA ASN A 119 10.01 13.14 5.24
C ASN A 119 10.61 14.25 6.13
N LEU A 120 11.49 15.08 5.59
CA LEU A 120 12.24 16.07 6.37
C LEU A 120 11.47 17.38 6.54
N ASP A 121 11.38 17.88 7.77
CA ASP A 121 10.82 19.19 8.08
C ASP A 121 11.65 20.33 7.47
N ILE A 122 10.95 21.26 6.81
CA ILE A 122 11.46 22.59 6.42
C ILE A 122 10.72 23.62 7.27
N ARG A 123 11.47 24.34 8.12
CA ARG A 123 10.91 25.37 9.00
C ARG A 123 11.26 26.77 8.48
N PHE A 124 10.23 27.58 8.28
CA PHE A 124 10.34 28.96 7.84
C PHE A 124 10.46 29.91 9.04
N ASP A 125 11.06 31.08 8.83
CA ASP A 125 11.29 32.10 9.86
C ASP A 125 9.97 32.69 10.42
N ASP A 126 8.87 32.60 9.68
CA ASP A 126 7.53 32.99 10.12
C ASP A 126 6.83 31.93 11.00
N GLY A 127 7.48 30.77 11.19
CA GLY A 127 6.99 29.67 12.03
C GLY A 127 6.22 28.59 11.28
N ILE A 128 5.96 28.75 9.98
CA ILE A 128 5.34 27.72 9.15
C ILE A 128 6.30 26.54 8.96
N VAL A 129 5.75 25.33 8.86
CA VAL A 129 6.52 24.10 8.64
C VAL A 129 5.96 23.34 7.45
N TRP A 130 6.83 23.01 6.51
CA TRP A 130 6.56 22.12 5.39
C TRP A 130 7.31 20.80 5.60
N ILE A 131 6.94 19.79 4.82
CA ILE A 131 7.65 18.52 4.66
C ILE A 131 8.27 18.49 3.27
N ALA A 132 9.55 18.14 3.22
CA ALA A 132 10.19 17.61 2.02
C ALA A 132 10.13 16.08 2.07
N ARG A 133 9.25 15.49 1.26
CA ARG A 133 9.14 14.04 1.07
C ARG A 133 10.11 13.62 -0.02
N LEU A 134 11.15 12.91 0.36
CA LEU A 134 12.19 12.37 -0.51
C LEU A 134 11.97 10.88 -0.69
N ARG A 135 11.95 10.41 -1.94
CA ARG A 135 11.75 9.00 -2.27
C ARG A 135 13.05 8.21 -2.05
N PHE A 136 12.95 6.99 -1.54
CA PHE A 136 14.11 6.10 -1.52
C PHE A 136 14.44 5.56 -2.92
N GLU A 137 15.72 5.28 -3.14
CA GLU A 137 16.25 4.62 -4.34
C GLU A 137 16.89 3.27 -3.98
N GLU A 138 16.29 2.58 -3.02
CA GLU A 138 16.83 1.35 -2.43
C GLU A 138 16.22 0.07 -3.07
N PRO A 139 16.83 -1.10 -2.88
CA PRO A 139 16.40 -2.36 -3.51
C PRO A 139 14.93 -2.76 -3.34
N THR A 140 14.31 -2.47 -2.20
CA THR A 140 12.96 -2.93 -1.81
C THR A 140 11.84 -1.97 -2.22
N VAL A 141 12.15 -0.77 -2.70
CA VAL A 141 11.18 0.08 -3.40
C VAL A 141 11.03 -0.34 -4.86
N LEU A 142 9.96 0.11 -5.52
CA LEU A 142 9.72 -0.21 -6.93
C LEU A 142 10.75 0.48 -7.85
N PRO A 143 10.93 0.01 -9.10
CA PRO A 143 11.78 0.69 -10.09
C PRO A 143 11.37 2.15 -10.34
N HIS A 144 12.34 2.99 -10.74
CA HIS A 144 12.15 4.44 -10.90
C HIS A 144 10.91 4.84 -11.73
N ASP A 145 10.68 4.21 -12.89
CA ASP A 145 9.51 4.50 -13.75
C ASP A 145 8.17 4.21 -13.05
N ALA A 146 8.14 3.17 -12.21
CA ALA A 146 6.95 2.83 -11.42
C ALA A 146 6.75 3.85 -10.29
N GLN A 147 7.83 4.24 -9.60
CA GLN A 147 7.78 5.28 -8.57
C GLN A 147 7.30 6.63 -9.11
N ALA A 148 7.68 6.99 -10.34
CA ALA A 148 7.20 8.21 -10.99
C ALA A 148 5.68 8.20 -11.16
N THR A 149 5.11 7.05 -11.57
CA THR A 149 3.66 6.86 -11.68
C THR A 149 2.97 6.98 -10.32
N ILE A 150 3.52 6.34 -9.28
CA ILE A 150 2.98 6.35 -7.91
C ILE A 150 2.97 7.75 -7.33
N SER A 151 4.10 8.44 -7.44
CA SER A 151 4.27 9.75 -6.86
C SER A 151 3.43 10.80 -7.59
N MET A 152 3.27 10.70 -8.93
CA MET A 152 2.31 11.53 -9.67
C MET A 152 0.87 11.27 -9.20
N SER A 153 0.51 10.00 -8.97
CA SER A 153 -0.82 9.64 -8.45
C SER A 153 -1.08 10.20 -7.05
N GLU A 154 -0.09 10.17 -6.17
CA GLU A 154 -0.18 10.77 -4.82
C GLU A 154 -0.45 12.28 -4.91
N VAL A 155 0.32 13.01 -5.73
CA VAL A 155 0.12 14.46 -5.95
C VAL A 155 -1.29 14.77 -6.43
N GLU A 156 -1.77 14.05 -7.45
CA GLU A 156 -3.09 14.30 -8.04
C GLU A 156 -4.22 13.92 -7.07
N THR A 157 -3.99 12.91 -6.22
CA THR A 157 -4.91 12.54 -5.13
C THR A 157 -5.01 13.63 -4.07
N LEU A 158 -3.88 14.15 -3.59
CA LEU A 158 -3.86 15.25 -2.62
C LEU A 158 -4.52 16.51 -3.20
N ARG A 159 -4.25 16.86 -4.47
CA ARG A 159 -4.89 17.99 -5.16
C ARG A 159 -6.39 17.85 -5.30
N PHE A 160 -6.88 16.63 -5.57
CA PHE A 160 -8.31 16.34 -5.60
C PHE A 160 -8.93 16.51 -4.21
N LEU A 161 -8.35 15.89 -3.19
CA LEU A 161 -8.87 15.91 -1.83
C LEU A 161 -8.84 17.30 -1.19
N ALA A 162 -7.85 18.13 -1.51
CA ALA A 162 -7.77 19.53 -1.06
C ALA A 162 -8.97 20.40 -1.52
N ARG A 163 -9.75 19.94 -2.49
CA ARG A 163 -10.99 20.61 -2.96
C ARG A 163 -12.25 20.11 -2.24
N THR A 164 -12.10 19.15 -1.33
CA THR A 164 -13.18 18.58 -0.51
C THR A 164 -13.11 19.13 0.91
N SER A 165 -14.00 18.70 1.80
CA SER A 165 -13.88 19.02 3.23
C SER A 165 -12.86 18.15 3.99
N ILE A 166 -12.17 17.23 3.32
CA ILE A 166 -11.22 16.31 3.96
C ILE A 166 -9.90 17.02 4.16
N ARG A 167 -9.41 16.99 5.39
CA ARG A 167 -8.14 17.62 5.73
C ARG A 167 -6.97 16.75 5.28
N VAL A 168 -6.33 17.14 4.18
CA VAL A 168 -5.10 16.54 3.64
C VAL A 168 -3.99 17.58 3.56
N PRO A 169 -2.72 17.18 3.44
CA PRO A 169 -1.62 18.11 3.18
C PRO A 169 -1.81 18.85 1.86
N GLU A 170 -1.58 20.16 1.86
CA GLU A 170 -1.45 20.92 0.62
C GLU A 170 -0.10 20.59 -0.07
N VAL A 171 -0.12 20.40 -1.39
CA VAL A 171 1.10 20.18 -2.19
C VAL A 171 1.54 21.50 -2.80
N PHE A 172 2.68 22.03 -2.34
CA PHE A 172 3.25 23.28 -2.86
C PHE A 172 4.04 23.05 -4.14
N HIS A 173 4.81 21.96 -4.20
CA HIS A 173 5.63 21.62 -5.35
C HIS A 173 6.00 20.14 -5.39
N HIS A 174 6.31 19.63 -6.58
CA HIS A 174 6.87 18.29 -6.75
C HIS A 174 7.72 18.28 -8.03
N SER A 175 8.76 17.46 -8.05
CA SER A 175 9.56 17.23 -9.25
C SER A 175 10.10 15.80 -9.29
N PHE A 176 10.16 15.24 -10.50
CA PHE A 176 10.86 14.00 -10.83
C PHE A 176 12.12 14.25 -11.64
N ASP A 177 12.43 15.52 -11.91
CA ASP A 177 13.68 15.88 -12.56
C ASP A 177 14.81 15.86 -11.52
N GLU A 178 15.56 14.75 -11.49
CA GLU A 178 16.71 14.60 -10.59
C GLU A 178 17.77 15.69 -10.81
N SER A 179 17.75 16.45 -11.91
CA SER A 179 18.68 17.57 -12.09
C SER A 179 18.42 18.75 -11.15
N GLU A 180 17.23 18.86 -10.54
CA GLU A 180 16.92 19.94 -9.60
C GLU A 180 17.56 19.76 -8.24
N THR A 181 17.46 18.56 -7.67
CA THR A 181 17.83 18.29 -6.28
C THR A 181 18.56 16.95 -6.10
N GLY A 182 18.81 16.21 -7.17
CA GLY A 182 19.44 14.89 -7.14
C GLY A 182 18.46 13.73 -6.94
N THR A 183 17.22 13.96 -6.52
CA THR A 183 16.24 12.87 -6.31
C THR A 183 14.80 13.39 -6.47
N PRO A 184 13.83 12.54 -6.84
CA PRO A 184 12.42 12.95 -6.85
C PRO A 184 11.94 13.40 -5.47
N TYR A 185 11.16 14.47 -5.44
CA TYR A 185 10.68 15.06 -4.18
C TYR A 185 9.31 15.71 -4.29
N MET A 186 8.67 15.86 -3.13
CA MET A 186 7.46 16.66 -2.94
C MET A 186 7.64 17.61 -1.76
N LEU A 187 7.29 18.89 -1.97
CA LEU A 187 7.14 19.89 -0.91
C LEU A 187 5.65 20.02 -0.58
N MET A 188 5.31 19.74 0.67
CA MET A 188 3.92 19.69 1.12
C MET A 188 3.76 20.23 2.54
N GLU A 189 2.54 20.56 2.92
CA GLU A 189 2.23 21.05 4.25
C GLU A 189 2.48 20.01 5.35
N LYS A 190 3.04 20.44 6.49
CA LYS A 190 3.04 19.63 7.71
C LYS A 190 1.74 19.82 8.49
N LEU A 191 0.90 18.79 8.51
CA LEU A 191 -0.31 18.79 9.33
C LEU A 191 -0.01 18.67 10.83
N PRO A 192 -0.80 19.29 11.71
CA PRO A 192 -0.65 19.14 13.15
C PRO A 192 -1.19 17.80 13.63
N GLY A 193 -0.84 17.42 14.86
CA GLY A 193 -1.31 16.20 15.52
C GLY A 193 -0.30 15.06 15.49
N LYS A 194 -0.71 13.91 16.03
CA LYS A 194 0.09 12.68 16.09
C LYS A 194 -0.64 11.52 15.41
N PRO A 195 0.09 10.55 14.84
CA PRO A 195 -0.49 9.31 14.32
C PRO A 195 -1.38 8.61 15.35
N LEU A 196 -2.60 8.24 14.94
CA LEU A 196 -3.54 7.52 15.77
C LEU A 196 -3.03 6.11 16.08
N GLN A 197 -2.79 5.84 17.36
CA GLN A 197 -2.48 4.50 17.85
C GLN A 197 -3.78 3.77 18.19
N TRP A 198 -4.47 3.27 17.16
CA TRP A 198 -5.81 2.67 17.29
C TRP A 198 -5.91 1.56 18.36
N PRO A 199 -4.95 0.61 18.46
CA PRO A 199 -5.00 -0.43 19.50
C PRO A 199 -4.95 0.12 20.93
N ASN A 200 -4.34 1.29 21.12
CA ASN A 200 -4.14 1.92 22.43
C ASN A 200 -5.27 2.88 22.80
N ALA A 201 -6.20 3.18 21.89
CA ALA A 201 -7.32 4.07 22.13
C ALA A 201 -8.44 3.39 22.94
N SER A 202 -9.01 4.12 23.91
CA SER A 202 -10.20 3.73 24.65
C SER A 202 -11.43 3.60 23.74
N ALA A 203 -12.50 2.96 24.23
CA ALA A 203 -13.75 2.84 23.48
C ALA A 203 -14.33 4.21 23.12
N GLU A 204 -14.31 5.15 24.05
CA GLU A 204 -14.83 6.52 23.87
C GLU A 204 -14.03 7.29 22.80
N GLN A 205 -12.70 7.15 22.82
CA GLN A 205 -11.81 7.75 21.83
C GLN A 205 -12.04 7.15 20.44
N LYS A 206 -12.14 5.82 20.33
CA LYS A 206 -12.48 5.13 19.07
C LYS A 206 -13.84 5.60 18.54
N THR A 207 -14.87 5.66 19.39
CA THR A 207 -16.19 6.21 19.04
C THR A 207 -16.09 7.63 18.50
N LYS A 208 -15.26 8.49 19.10
CA LYS A 208 -15.06 9.88 18.65
C LYS A 208 -14.39 9.94 17.27
N VAL A 209 -13.34 9.15 17.04
CA VAL A 209 -12.68 9.07 15.72
C VAL A 209 -13.64 8.53 14.66
N MET A 210 -14.34 7.42 14.96
CA MET A 210 -15.32 6.82 14.05
C MET A 210 -16.39 7.81 13.60
N LYS A 211 -16.90 8.66 14.50
CA LYS A 211 -17.89 9.69 14.13
C LYS A 211 -17.36 10.66 13.08
N GLN A 212 -16.10 11.05 13.16
CA GLN A 212 -15.46 11.95 12.19
C GLN A 212 -15.14 11.23 10.88
N LEU A 213 -14.77 9.95 10.93
CA LEU A 213 -14.60 9.12 9.73
C LEU A 213 -15.91 8.91 8.97
N VAL A 214 -17.07 8.87 9.64
CA VAL A 214 -18.36 8.91 8.95
C VAL A 214 -18.48 10.17 8.10
N ASP A 215 -18.12 11.33 8.64
CA ASP A 215 -18.18 12.60 7.89
C ASP A 215 -17.21 12.57 6.69
N VAL A 216 -16.02 11.96 6.83
CA VAL A 216 -15.06 11.74 5.73
C VAL A 216 -15.64 10.83 4.64
N CYS A 217 -16.21 9.68 5.01
CA CYS A 217 -16.83 8.76 4.04
C CYS A 217 -17.99 9.43 3.29
N LEU A 218 -18.82 10.20 4.00
CA LEU A 218 -19.93 10.94 3.39
C LEU A 218 -19.46 12.07 2.48
N GLU A 219 -18.29 12.65 2.73
CA GLU A 219 -17.69 13.62 1.82
C GLU A 219 -17.17 12.93 0.55
N LEU A 220 -16.38 11.86 0.68
CA LEU A 220 -15.84 11.11 -0.47
C LEU A 220 -16.94 10.58 -1.40
N GLU A 221 -18.07 10.17 -0.84
CA GLU A 221 -19.21 9.66 -1.60
C GLU A 221 -19.87 10.71 -2.51
N LYS A 222 -19.65 12.00 -2.28
CA LYS A 222 -20.17 13.07 -3.15
C LYS A 222 -19.41 13.19 -4.47
N HIS A 223 -18.25 12.53 -4.59
CA HIS A 223 -17.31 12.70 -5.69
C HIS A 223 -17.09 11.38 -6.44
N PRO A 224 -18.09 10.90 -7.22
CA PRO A 224 -17.97 9.67 -7.98
C PRO A 224 -17.05 9.83 -9.20
N PHE A 225 -16.42 8.73 -9.60
CA PHE A 225 -15.54 8.61 -10.77
C PHE A 225 -16.12 7.62 -11.79
N PRO A 226 -15.90 7.86 -13.10
CA PRO A 226 -16.44 7.02 -14.17
C PRO A 226 -15.64 5.74 -14.45
N ALA A 227 -14.48 5.58 -13.80
CA ALA A 227 -13.57 4.46 -14.02
C ALA A 227 -12.86 4.09 -12.72
N THR A 228 -12.30 2.88 -12.67
CA THR A 228 -11.43 2.38 -11.60
C THR A 228 -9.97 2.40 -12.03
N GLY A 229 -9.09 2.79 -11.11
CA GLY A 229 -7.68 3.09 -11.35
C GLY A 229 -7.17 4.06 -10.30
N SER A 230 -6.04 4.71 -10.55
CA SER A 230 -5.50 5.75 -9.67
C SER A 230 -5.59 7.12 -10.35
N LEU A 231 -5.62 8.20 -9.56
CA LEU A 231 -5.59 9.54 -10.16
C LEU A 231 -4.26 9.77 -10.86
N SER A 232 -4.32 10.49 -11.96
CA SER A 232 -3.20 10.77 -12.86
C SER A 232 -3.27 12.22 -13.31
N GLN A 233 -2.29 12.65 -14.10
CA GLN A 233 -2.12 14.04 -14.51
C GLN A 233 -3.43 14.72 -14.91
N GLY A 234 -3.77 15.82 -14.22
CA GLY A 234 -4.98 16.59 -14.48
C GLY A 234 -6.21 16.11 -13.72
N GLY A 235 -6.04 15.27 -12.70
CA GLY A 235 -7.12 14.69 -11.89
C GLY A 235 -7.97 13.65 -12.62
N LEU A 236 -7.47 13.07 -13.72
CA LEU A 236 -8.15 12.01 -14.47
C LEU A 236 -7.82 10.65 -13.87
N VAL A 237 -8.76 9.69 -13.95
CA VAL A 237 -8.47 8.30 -13.57
C VAL A 237 -7.59 7.66 -14.64
N GLY A 238 -6.37 7.29 -14.26
CA GLY A 238 -5.40 6.56 -15.05
C GLY A 238 -5.20 5.11 -14.55
N PRO A 239 -4.16 4.42 -15.03
CA PRO A 239 -3.81 3.08 -14.55
C PRO A 239 -3.61 3.04 -13.04
N PHE A 240 -3.76 1.87 -12.42
CA PHE A 240 -3.51 1.69 -11.00
C PHE A 240 -2.05 2.01 -10.67
N ALA A 241 -1.84 2.83 -9.66
CA ALA A 241 -0.51 3.15 -9.17
C ALA A 241 -0.21 2.32 -7.92
N GLN A 242 -0.27 0.98 -8.01
CA GLN A 242 -0.04 0.01 -6.93
C GLN A 242 0.96 -1.05 -7.38
N GLY A 243 1.90 -1.45 -6.52
CA GLY A 243 3.06 -2.29 -6.90
C GLY A 243 2.73 -3.57 -7.68
N HIS A 244 1.75 -4.34 -7.19
CA HIS A 244 1.33 -5.59 -7.83
C HIS A 244 0.59 -5.38 -9.17
N MET A 245 0.11 -4.17 -9.46
CA MET A 245 -0.58 -3.83 -10.70
C MET A 245 0.36 -3.51 -11.87
N PHE A 246 1.66 -3.34 -11.60
CA PHE A 246 2.64 -3.09 -12.65
C PHE A 246 2.93 -4.36 -13.46
N VAL A 247 2.73 -4.27 -14.78
CA VAL A 247 3.08 -5.32 -15.76
C VAL A 247 4.55 -5.23 -16.13
N SER A 248 5.10 -4.02 -16.15
CA SER A 248 6.52 -3.70 -16.30
C SER A 248 6.80 -2.37 -15.59
N PRO A 249 8.06 -1.95 -15.39
CA PRO A 249 8.38 -0.69 -14.71
C PRO A 249 7.58 0.53 -15.21
N SER A 250 7.38 0.64 -16.53
CA SER A 250 6.69 1.77 -17.16
C SER A 250 5.22 1.51 -17.53
N LYS A 251 4.63 0.39 -17.11
CA LYS A 251 3.26 0.01 -17.52
C LYS A 251 2.49 -0.67 -16.40
N SER A 252 1.33 -0.12 -16.07
CA SER A 252 0.39 -0.69 -15.10
C SER A 252 -0.97 -1.02 -15.73
N LEU A 253 -1.79 -1.79 -15.03
CA LEU A 253 -3.15 -2.14 -15.42
C LEU A 253 -4.11 -0.94 -15.31
N GLY A 254 -5.08 -0.87 -16.22
CA GLY A 254 -6.16 0.12 -16.19
C GLY A 254 -5.84 1.41 -16.95
N PRO A 255 -6.66 2.47 -16.77
CA PRO A 255 -7.91 2.46 -16.01
C PRO A 255 -8.95 1.53 -16.65
N PHE A 256 -9.97 1.15 -15.89
CA PHE A 256 -11.07 0.32 -16.42
C PHE A 256 -12.42 1.01 -16.21
N SER A 257 -13.29 0.92 -17.22
CA SER A 257 -14.63 1.51 -17.16
C SER A 257 -15.63 0.64 -16.39
N THR A 258 -15.33 -0.64 -16.19
CA THR A 258 -16.23 -1.57 -15.50
C THR A 258 -15.49 -2.38 -14.45
N LEU A 259 -16.19 -2.70 -13.37
CA LEU A 259 -15.65 -3.54 -12.31
C LEU A 259 -15.25 -4.92 -12.82
N LYS A 260 -16.08 -5.53 -13.66
CA LYS A 260 -15.84 -6.88 -14.20
C LYS A 260 -14.53 -6.92 -14.98
N GLU A 261 -14.30 -5.93 -15.84
CA GLU A 261 -13.07 -5.83 -16.63
C GLU A 261 -11.85 -5.63 -15.73
N SER A 262 -11.96 -4.75 -14.74
CA SER A 262 -10.90 -4.50 -13.76
C SER A 262 -10.49 -5.77 -13.01
N LEU A 263 -11.41 -6.40 -12.28
CA LEU A 263 -11.10 -7.59 -11.48
C LEU A 263 -10.70 -8.79 -12.34
N THR A 264 -11.28 -8.95 -13.53
CA THR A 264 -10.85 -10.00 -14.46
C THR A 264 -9.40 -9.78 -14.91
N SER A 265 -9.01 -8.54 -15.20
CA SER A 265 -7.67 -8.20 -15.66
C SER A 265 -6.64 -8.36 -14.55
N ILE A 266 -6.95 -7.90 -13.33
CA ILE A 266 -6.12 -8.08 -12.14
C ILE A 266 -5.88 -9.57 -11.87
N LEU A 267 -6.93 -10.38 -11.78
CA LEU A 267 -6.80 -11.82 -11.52
C LEU A 267 -6.05 -12.59 -12.62
N LYS A 268 -6.14 -12.14 -13.88
CA LYS A 268 -5.37 -12.72 -14.98
C LYS A 268 -3.90 -12.33 -14.89
N HIS A 269 -3.62 -11.06 -14.59
CA HIS A 269 -2.27 -10.55 -14.39
C HIS A 269 -1.55 -11.28 -13.24
N GLU A 270 -2.20 -11.43 -12.09
CA GLU A 270 -1.68 -12.25 -10.97
C GLU A 270 -1.32 -13.67 -11.42
N ARG A 271 -2.21 -14.33 -12.18
CA ARG A 271 -1.94 -15.67 -12.73
C ARG A 271 -0.79 -15.69 -13.72
N ASP A 272 -0.60 -14.63 -14.50
CA ASP A 272 0.47 -14.55 -15.48
C ASP A 272 1.82 -14.25 -14.80
N MET A 273 1.84 -13.45 -13.73
CA MET A 273 3.02 -13.28 -12.86
C MET A 273 3.42 -14.60 -12.19
N ILE A 274 2.45 -15.39 -11.70
CA ILE A 274 2.69 -16.72 -11.14
C ILE A 274 3.32 -17.66 -12.18
N LYS A 275 2.76 -17.72 -13.40
CA LYS A 275 3.33 -18.55 -14.48
C LYS A 275 4.69 -18.04 -14.95
N GLY A 276 4.91 -16.73 -14.92
CA GLY A 276 6.16 -16.10 -15.31
C GLY A 276 7.28 -16.30 -14.30
N GLY A 277 6.97 -16.76 -13.08
CA GLY A 277 7.92 -16.92 -11.98
C GLY A 277 8.17 -15.64 -11.18
N GLU A 278 7.43 -14.56 -11.43
CA GLU A 278 7.46 -13.33 -10.64
C GLU A 278 6.79 -13.52 -9.26
N LEU A 279 5.85 -14.47 -9.17
CA LEU A 279 5.23 -14.95 -7.92
C LEU A 279 5.41 -16.45 -7.79
N ALA A 280 6.46 -16.85 -7.07
CA ALA A 280 6.89 -18.25 -7.01
C ALA A 280 6.62 -18.87 -5.63
N THR A 281 6.50 -18.06 -4.58
CA THR A 281 6.14 -18.53 -3.25
C THR A 281 4.68 -19.00 -3.23
N LEU A 282 4.44 -20.22 -2.74
CA LEU A 282 3.13 -20.90 -2.76
C LEU A 282 2.43 -20.84 -4.14
N ALA A 283 3.18 -20.85 -5.23
CA ALA A 283 2.66 -20.55 -6.57
C ALA A 283 1.49 -21.45 -7.02
N THR A 284 1.52 -22.74 -6.69
CA THR A 284 0.38 -23.64 -6.98
C THR A 284 -0.87 -23.21 -6.22
N ASP A 285 -0.73 -22.94 -4.92
CA ASP A 285 -1.83 -22.54 -4.05
C ASP A 285 -2.42 -21.20 -4.52
N ASN A 286 -1.58 -20.18 -4.72
CA ASN A 286 -1.98 -18.90 -5.30
C ASN A 286 -2.73 -19.07 -6.62
N TYR A 287 -2.18 -19.85 -7.57
CA TYR A 287 -2.82 -20.11 -8.87
C TYR A 287 -4.23 -20.69 -8.73
N LEU A 288 -4.41 -21.70 -7.85
CA LEU A 288 -5.72 -22.32 -7.61
C LEU A 288 -6.71 -21.33 -6.98
N THR A 289 -6.26 -20.47 -6.05
CA THR A 289 -7.15 -19.48 -5.45
C THR A 289 -7.60 -18.41 -6.45
N HIS A 290 -6.78 -18.05 -7.44
CA HIS A 290 -7.21 -17.14 -8.51
C HIS A 290 -8.16 -17.81 -9.50
N LEU A 291 -8.03 -19.12 -9.77
CA LEU A 291 -9.05 -19.86 -10.53
C LEU A 291 -10.39 -19.82 -9.80
N TRP A 292 -10.39 -20.08 -8.49
CA TRP A 292 -11.58 -19.99 -7.66
C TRP A 292 -12.19 -18.59 -7.68
N ARG A 293 -11.38 -17.53 -7.55
CA ARG A 293 -11.86 -16.14 -7.64
C ARG A 293 -12.48 -15.82 -8.98
N LEU A 294 -11.89 -16.28 -10.09
CA LEU A 294 -12.44 -16.08 -11.43
C LEU A 294 -13.81 -16.77 -11.59
N GLU A 295 -13.99 -17.95 -11.00
CA GLU A 295 -15.27 -18.67 -10.98
C GLU A 295 -16.35 -17.92 -10.18
N HIS A 296 -15.98 -17.30 -9.06
CA HIS A 296 -16.91 -16.61 -8.15
C HIS A 296 -17.10 -15.12 -8.46
N LEU A 297 -16.26 -14.56 -9.35
CA LEU A 297 -16.31 -13.15 -9.74
C LEU A 297 -17.68 -12.68 -10.25
N PRO A 298 -18.43 -13.44 -11.08
CA PRO A 298 -19.75 -13.01 -11.52
C PRO A 298 -20.73 -12.75 -10.37
N GLY A 299 -20.68 -13.56 -9.31
CA GLY A 299 -21.51 -13.39 -8.11
C GLY A 299 -21.13 -12.13 -7.33
N LEU A 300 -19.83 -11.86 -7.17
CA LEU A 300 -19.35 -10.65 -6.50
C LEU A 300 -19.76 -9.40 -7.28
N VAL A 301 -19.51 -9.38 -8.59
CA VAL A 301 -19.85 -8.26 -9.49
C VAL A 301 -21.35 -8.00 -9.51
N ALA A 302 -22.18 -9.05 -9.59
CA ALA A 302 -23.64 -8.90 -9.56
C ALA A 302 -24.15 -8.27 -8.25
N SER A 303 -23.38 -8.39 -7.16
CA SER A 303 -23.72 -7.75 -5.90
C SER A 303 -23.41 -6.24 -5.89
N ALA A 304 -22.57 -5.73 -6.80
CA ALA A 304 -22.31 -4.31 -6.96
C ALA A 304 -23.27 -3.73 -8.01
N THR A 305 -24.18 -2.87 -7.57
CA THR A 305 -25.21 -2.25 -8.42
C THR A 305 -24.87 -0.82 -8.84
N ASP A 306 -23.80 -0.26 -8.31
CA ASP A 306 -23.32 1.09 -8.62
C ASP A 306 -22.33 1.01 -9.79
N ASP A 307 -22.54 1.86 -10.80
CA ASP A 307 -21.71 2.00 -12.00
C ASP A 307 -20.58 3.03 -11.84
N HIS A 308 -20.51 3.69 -10.68
CA HIS A 308 -19.47 4.63 -10.31
C HIS A 308 -18.45 4.02 -9.34
N PHE A 309 -17.29 4.69 -9.31
CA PHE A 309 -16.19 4.38 -8.41
C PHE A 309 -15.93 5.55 -7.47
N TYR A 310 -15.30 5.29 -6.34
CA TYR A 310 -15.10 6.27 -5.27
C TYR A 310 -13.70 6.13 -4.72
N MET A 311 -13.09 7.26 -4.36
CA MET A 311 -11.74 7.28 -3.81
C MET A 311 -11.65 6.41 -2.54
N LYS A 312 -10.68 5.51 -2.48
CA LYS A 312 -10.35 4.68 -1.31
C LYS A 312 -8.88 4.86 -0.96
N HIS A 313 -8.61 5.08 0.32
CA HIS A 313 -7.26 5.05 0.87
C HIS A 313 -6.68 3.62 0.79
N ALA A 314 -5.41 3.48 0.39
CA ALA A 314 -4.77 2.18 0.26
C ALA A 314 -4.27 1.60 1.59
N ASP A 315 -3.88 2.46 2.53
CA ASP A 315 -3.46 2.06 3.87
C ASP A 315 -4.54 2.40 4.91
N ASP A 316 -5.37 1.44 5.31
CA ASP A 316 -6.45 1.69 6.28
C ASP A 316 -6.19 1.09 7.68
N LYS A 317 -4.90 0.99 8.07
CA LYS A 317 -4.44 0.48 9.38
C LYS A 317 -4.45 1.49 10.54
N GLY A 318 -4.71 2.76 10.24
CA GLY A 318 -5.10 3.81 11.19
C GLY A 318 -4.04 4.84 11.57
N ASP A 319 -2.75 4.53 11.45
CA ASP A 319 -1.64 5.45 11.75
C ASP A 319 -1.51 6.62 10.76
N HIS A 320 -2.06 6.47 9.55
CA HIS A 320 -2.25 7.55 8.57
C HIS A 320 -3.27 8.63 9.01
N ILE A 321 -4.01 8.41 10.11
CA ILE A 321 -4.94 9.40 10.68
C ILE A 321 -4.20 10.20 11.76
N LEU A 322 -4.10 11.51 11.57
CA LEU A 322 -3.55 12.41 12.58
C LEU A 322 -4.65 12.91 13.51
N ILE A 323 -4.34 12.92 14.81
CA ILE A 323 -5.23 13.39 15.86
C ILE A 323 -4.58 14.40 16.78
N ASP A 324 -5.38 15.30 17.36
CA ASP A 324 -4.98 16.11 18.51
C ASP A 324 -5.14 15.35 19.84
N GLU A 325 -4.84 16.01 20.96
CA GLU A 325 -4.95 15.41 22.31
C GLU A 325 -6.39 15.04 22.70
N ASP A 326 -7.38 15.65 22.05
CA ASP A 326 -8.80 15.37 22.26
C ASP A 326 -9.34 14.31 21.28
N TYR A 327 -8.50 13.71 20.42
CA TYR A 327 -8.90 12.77 19.37
C TYR A 327 -9.82 13.40 18.30
N ASN A 328 -9.69 14.71 18.03
CA ASN A 328 -10.19 15.30 16.80
C ASN A 328 -9.22 14.96 15.66
N ILE A 329 -9.74 14.56 14.50
CA ILE A 329 -8.92 14.30 13.30
C ILE A 329 -8.40 15.64 12.80
N THR A 330 -7.09 15.78 12.79
CA THR A 330 -6.38 16.98 12.28
C THR A 330 -5.88 16.81 10.87
N GLY A 331 -5.89 15.58 10.34
CA GLY A 331 -5.44 15.27 8.99
C GLY A 331 -5.53 13.78 8.65
N ILE A 332 -5.62 13.49 7.35
CA ILE A 332 -5.41 12.15 6.80
C ILE A 332 -4.27 12.27 5.80
N ILE A 333 -3.19 11.52 6.04
CA ILE A 333 -1.95 11.54 5.27
C ILE A 333 -1.72 10.20 4.57
N ASP A 334 -0.60 10.07 3.85
CA ASP A 334 -0.16 8.81 3.21
C ASP A 334 -1.13 8.25 2.16
N TRP A 335 -1.69 9.16 1.35
CA TRP A 335 -2.55 8.86 0.20
C TRP A 335 -1.82 8.22 -0.99
N GLU A 336 -0.59 7.77 -0.77
CA GLU A 336 0.12 6.93 -1.72
C GLU A 336 -0.69 5.66 -1.99
N PHE A 337 -0.60 5.13 -3.22
CA PHE A 337 -1.31 3.92 -3.67
C PHE A 337 -2.85 4.02 -3.71
N ALA A 338 -3.44 5.17 -3.36
CA ALA A 338 -4.89 5.38 -3.40
C ALA A 338 -5.47 5.13 -4.81
N SER A 339 -6.69 4.60 -4.83
CA SER A 339 -7.40 4.24 -6.06
C SER A 339 -8.89 4.52 -5.94
N THR A 340 -9.54 4.64 -7.09
CA THR A 340 -10.99 4.73 -7.18
C THR A 340 -11.57 3.32 -7.28
N GLU A 341 -12.37 2.94 -6.29
CA GLU A 341 -12.86 1.59 -6.06
C GLU A 341 -14.39 1.51 -6.11
N THR A 342 -14.95 0.30 -6.17
CA THR A 342 -16.41 0.12 -6.10
C THR A 342 -16.95 0.76 -4.83
N LYS A 343 -18.19 1.28 -4.87
CA LYS A 343 -18.85 1.82 -3.67
C LYS A 343 -18.80 0.88 -2.47
N LYS A 344 -19.04 -0.42 -2.71
CA LYS A 344 -19.03 -1.44 -1.65
C LYS A 344 -17.66 -1.60 -0.99
N TYR A 345 -16.58 -1.53 -1.76
CA TYR A 345 -15.24 -1.68 -1.22
C TYR A 345 -14.69 -0.37 -0.63
N ALA A 346 -14.91 0.75 -1.32
CA ALA A 346 -14.49 2.08 -0.90
C ALA A 346 -15.04 2.46 0.48
N PHE A 347 -16.27 2.06 0.79
CA PHE A 347 -16.95 2.36 2.06
C PHE A 347 -17.15 1.13 2.96
N SER A 348 -16.34 0.08 2.75
CA SER A 348 -16.23 -1.01 3.72
C SER A 348 -15.48 -0.56 4.99
N SER A 349 -15.57 -1.31 6.08
CA SER A 349 -14.83 -0.98 7.30
C SER A 349 -13.31 -1.04 7.07
N PRO A 350 -12.52 -0.08 7.58
CA PRO A 350 -11.06 -0.07 7.45
C PRO A 350 -10.41 -1.18 8.30
N CYS A 351 -9.22 -1.66 7.90
CA CYS A 351 -8.51 -2.76 8.56
C CYS A 351 -8.31 -2.54 10.06
N MET A 352 -8.08 -1.31 10.51
CA MET A 352 -7.92 -1.01 11.95
C MET A 352 -9.13 -1.42 12.79
N MET A 353 -10.34 -1.47 12.20
CA MET A 353 -11.56 -1.88 12.89
C MET A 353 -11.77 -3.39 12.88
N TRP A 354 -11.02 -4.17 12.10
CA TRP A 354 -11.24 -5.61 12.00
C TRP A 354 -10.77 -6.35 13.25
N PRO A 355 -11.35 -7.53 13.56
CA PRO A 355 -10.79 -8.41 14.57
C PRO A 355 -9.56 -9.15 13.98
N VAL A 356 -8.45 -8.43 13.75
CA VAL A 356 -7.30 -8.84 12.92
C VAL A 356 -6.86 -10.30 13.17
N GLN A 357 -6.58 -10.68 14.42
CA GLN A 357 -6.16 -12.05 14.73
C GLN A 357 -7.20 -13.11 14.30
N LYS A 358 -8.49 -12.86 14.57
CA LYS A 358 -9.58 -13.76 14.15
C LYS A 358 -9.72 -13.77 12.62
N TYR A 359 -9.55 -12.62 11.99
CA TYR A 359 -9.61 -12.47 10.54
C TYR A 359 -8.50 -13.30 9.86
N TYR A 360 -7.27 -13.25 10.36
CA TYR A 360 -6.15 -14.07 9.86
C TYR A 360 -6.36 -15.57 10.14
N ASN A 361 -7.07 -15.91 11.22
CA ASN A 361 -7.54 -17.29 11.49
C ASN A 361 -8.78 -17.69 10.65
N GLY A 362 -9.20 -16.87 9.69
CA GLY A 362 -10.27 -17.18 8.75
C GLY A 362 -11.69 -16.94 9.25
N SER A 363 -11.90 -16.23 10.37
CA SER A 363 -13.24 -15.84 10.84
C SER A 363 -13.81 -14.66 10.03
N ASN A 364 -15.09 -14.72 9.68
CA ASN A 364 -15.80 -13.61 9.03
C ASN A 364 -16.59 -12.75 10.03
N ASP A 365 -16.40 -12.95 11.33
CA ASP A 365 -17.09 -12.17 12.35
C ASP A 365 -16.73 -10.68 12.24
N LEU A 366 -17.70 -9.82 12.53
CA LEU A 366 -17.49 -8.39 12.68
C LEU A 366 -17.01 -8.08 14.10
N SER A 367 -16.15 -7.08 14.25
CA SER A 367 -15.80 -6.52 15.55
C SER A 367 -16.95 -5.69 16.13
N ARG A 368 -16.79 -5.27 17.38
CA ARG A 368 -17.70 -4.30 18.01
C ARG A 368 -17.63 -2.96 17.28
N GLU A 369 -16.42 -2.52 16.94
CA GLU A 369 -16.16 -1.25 16.26
C GLU A 369 -16.81 -1.21 14.87
N GLU A 370 -16.77 -2.30 14.11
CA GLU A 370 -17.45 -2.38 12.80
C GLU A 370 -18.97 -2.27 12.94
N CYS A 371 -19.55 -2.98 13.91
CA CYS A 371 -20.98 -2.88 14.20
C CYS A 371 -21.37 -1.46 14.66
N GLU A 372 -20.55 -0.84 15.50
CA GLU A 372 -20.79 0.53 15.98
C GLU A 372 -20.69 1.56 14.85
N PHE A 373 -19.68 1.43 13.98
CA PHE A 373 -19.47 2.28 12.82
C PHE A 373 -20.66 2.20 11.85
N ALA A 374 -21.16 1.00 11.57
CA ALA A 374 -22.39 0.82 10.78
C ALA A 374 -23.59 1.54 11.41
N GLN A 375 -23.79 1.42 12.72
CA GLN A 375 -24.87 2.12 13.42
C GLN A 375 -24.75 3.64 13.35
N MET A 376 -23.52 4.19 13.23
CA MET A 376 -23.35 5.63 13.03
C MET A 376 -23.92 6.09 11.68
N PHE A 377 -23.73 5.32 10.61
CA PHE A 377 -24.38 5.59 9.31
C PHE A 377 -25.90 5.47 9.38
N GLN A 378 -26.43 4.44 10.06
CA GLN A 378 -27.88 4.29 10.26
C GLN A 378 -28.50 5.50 10.95
N ARG A 379 -27.85 6.03 12.00
CA ARG A 379 -28.29 7.25 12.70
C ARG A 379 -28.26 8.50 11.81
N ARG A 380 -27.47 8.50 10.73
CA ARG A 380 -27.42 9.56 9.70
C ARG A 380 -28.36 9.28 8.52
N GLY A 381 -29.21 8.24 8.59
CA GLY A 381 -30.13 7.86 7.52
C GLY A 381 -29.47 7.14 6.34
N ARG A 382 -28.25 6.62 6.53
CA ARG A 382 -27.43 5.96 5.50
C ARG A 382 -27.38 4.46 5.70
N GLU A 383 -28.55 3.83 5.64
CA GLU A 383 -28.67 2.37 5.74
C GLU A 383 -27.88 1.66 4.63
N ASP A 384 -27.82 2.25 3.44
CA ASP A 384 -27.04 1.75 2.31
C ASP A 384 -25.55 1.58 2.66
N MET A 385 -24.92 2.58 3.28
CA MET A 385 -23.52 2.52 3.70
C MET A 385 -23.33 1.62 4.93
N ALA A 386 -24.28 1.61 5.86
CA ALA A 386 -24.26 0.69 7.00
C ALA A 386 -24.21 -0.77 6.52
N GLN A 387 -24.99 -1.13 5.49
CA GLN A 387 -24.97 -2.46 4.91
C GLN A 387 -23.67 -2.78 4.17
N MET A 388 -22.96 -1.79 3.61
CA MET A 388 -21.62 -2.01 3.02
C MET A 388 -20.59 -2.44 4.08
N ILE A 389 -20.73 -1.97 5.32
CA ILE A 389 -19.91 -2.42 6.45
C ILE A 389 -20.36 -3.80 6.91
N LEU A 390 -21.65 -3.96 7.23
CA LEU A 390 -22.19 -5.19 7.82
C LEU A 390 -22.08 -6.40 6.88
N GLN A 391 -22.14 -6.17 5.57
CA GLN A 391 -22.02 -7.19 4.52
C GLN A 391 -20.71 -7.08 3.74
N GLY A 392 -19.71 -6.37 4.28
CA GLY A 392 -18.46 -6.07 3.59
C GLY A 392 -17.49 -7.24 3.46
N ARG A 393 -17.66 -8.30 4.26
CA ARG A 393 -16.70 -9.41 4.37
C ARG A 393 -16.37 -10.11 3.04
N PRO A 394 -17.33 -10.43 2.16
CA PRO A 394 -17.00 -11.00 0.85
C PRO A 394 -16.08 -10.09 0.02
N TRP A 395 -16.28 -8.78 0.04
CA TRP A 395 -15.43 -7.82 -0.67
C TRP A 395 -14.05 -7.71 -0.07
N GLN A 396 -13.99 -7.51 1.24
CA GLN A 396 -12.73 -7.46 1.98
C GLN A 396 -11.92 -8.74 1.76
N ARG A 397 -12.53 -9.92 1.93
CA ARG A 397 -11.86 -11.21 1.71
C ARG A 397 -11.41 -11.42 0.26
N PHE A 398 -12.22 -11.02 -0.72
CA PHE A 398 -11.92 -11.26 -2.13
C PHE A 398 -10.73 -10.43 -2.60
N LEU A 399 -10.65 -9.18 -2.13
CA LEU A 399 -9.62 -8.22 -2.51
C LEU A 399 -8.39 -8.26 -1.58
N PHE A 400 -8.52 -8.80 -0.37
CA PHE A 400 -7.39 -9.07 0.51
C PHE A 400 -6.48 -10.16 -0.11
N PHE A 401 -5.17 -9.95 -0.02
CA PHE A 401 -4.14 -10.79 -0.69
C PHE A 401 -4.29 -10.88 -2.21
N LEU A 402 -4.85 -9.87 -2.88
CA LEU A 402 -4.54 -9.66 -4.28
C LEU A 402 -3.22 -8.88 -4.34
N GLY A 403 -2.16 -9.52 -4.80
CA GLY A 403 -0.85 -8.91 -4.95
C GLY A 403 0.22 -9.34 -3.93
N THR A 404 1.45 -8.98 -4.28
CA THR A 404 2.78 -9.41 -3.79
C THR A 404 3.16 -9.10 -2.35
N ALA A 405 2.27 -8.51 -1.55
CA ALA A 405 2.65 -8.15 -0.18
C ALA A 405 2.75 -9.42 0.66
N ASP A 406 3.99 -9.86 0.90
CA ASP A 406 4.43 -10.92 1.81
C ASP A 406 3.51 -12.13 1.82
N THR A 407 3.81 -13.11 0.95
CA THR A 407 3.07 -14.39 0.95
C THR A 407 3.15 -14.98 2.36
N PRO A 408 2.03 -15.10 3.08
CA PRO A 408 2.07 -15.50 4.47
C PRO A 408 2.48 -16.97 4.59
N PRO A 409 2.89 -17.42 5.79
CA PRO A 409 3.09 -18.84 6.05
C PRO A 409 1.88 -19.68 5.62
N TYR A 410 2.15 -20.92 5.21
CA TYR A 410 1.16 -21.80 4.57
C TYR A 410 -0.14 -21.97 5.38
N ASP A 411 -0.04 -22.05 6.72
CA ASP A 411 -1.18 -22.17 7.63
C ASP A 411 -2.03 -20.91 7.64
N VAL A 412 -1.39 -19.74 7.70
CA VAL A 412 -2.03 -18.42 7.61
C VAL A 412 -2.72 -18.27 6.26
N PHE A 413 -2.01 -18.58 5.15
CA PHE A 413 -2.56 -18.60 3.80
C PHE A 413 -3.84 -19.46 3.72
N SER A 414 -3.76 -20.70 4.19
CA SER A 414 -4.87 -21.64 4.21
C SER A 414 -6.07 -21.09 5.00
N ASN A 415 -5.84 -20.52 6.17
CA ASN A 415 -6.89 -19.94 7.01
C ASN A 415 -7.59 -18.76 6.33
N LEU A 416 -6.82 -17.86 5.73
CA LEU A 416 -7.33 -16.69 5.02
C LEU A 416 -8.19 -17.10 3.82
N PHE A 417 -7.70 -18.03 3.00
CA PHE A 417 -8.45 -18.50 1.84
C PHE A 417 -9.71 -19.26 2.24
N GLN A 418 -9.68 -20.05 3.31
CA GLN A 418 -10.89 -20.68 3.84
C GLN A 418 -11.89 -19.66 4.40
N GLY A 419 -11.41 -18.57 5.01
CA GLY A 419 -12.26 -17.43 5.38
C GLY A 419 -12.96 -16.81 4.18
N LEU A 420 -12.23 -16.62 3.07
CA LEU A 420 -12.81 -16.18 1.80
C LEU A 420 -13.87 -17.16 1.31
N ARG A 421 -13.56 -18.45 1.18
CA ARG A 421 -14.51 -19.46 0.72
C ARG A 421 -15.78 -19.47 1.58
N ARG A 422 -15.65 -19.43 2.92
CA ARG A 422 -16.80 -19.36 3.83
C ARG A 422 -17.68 -18.14 3.60
N SER A 423 -17.11 -17.01 3.20
CA SER A 423 -17.88 -15.80 2.93
C SER A 423 -18.77 -15.89 1.67
N PHE A 424 -18.53 -16.88 0.80
CA PHE A 424 -19.33 -17.14 -0.41
C PHE A 424 -20.13 -18.45 -0.35
N GLU A 425 -19.53 -19.51 0.19
CA GLU A 425 -20.05 -20.88 0.16
C GLU A 425 -20.70 -21.31 1.50
N GLY A 426 -20.57 -20.51 2.57
CA GLY A 426 -21.00 -20.84 3.93
C GLY A 426 -20.01 -21.71 4.71
N GLU A 427 -20.40 -22.22 5.87
CA GLU A 427 -19.46 -22.91 6.80
C GLU A 427 -19.08 -24.35 6.36
N ASN A 428 -19.90 -25.00 5.54
CA ASN A 428 -19.76 -26.43 5.20
C ASN A 428 -18.90 -26.67 3.95
N ILE A 429 -17.63 -26.25 3.97
CA ILE A 429 -16.77 -26.17 2.76
C ILE A 429 -15.59 -27.17 2.70
N GLY A 430 -15.50 -28.08 3.67
CA GLY A 430 -14.40 -29.05 3.79
C GLY A 430 -13.05 -28.43 4.18
N SER A 431 -12.02 -29.28 4.32
CA SER A 431 -10.67 -28.84 4.70
C SER A 431 -9.90 -28.23 3.51
N TYR A 432 -8.89 -27.39 3.80
CA TYR A 432 -8.09 -26.78 2.74
C TYR A 432 -7.25 -27.80 1.96
N PRO A 433 -6.58 -28.78 2.61
CA PRO A 433 -5.83 -29.81 1.88
C PRO A 433 -6.72 -30.66 0.96
N GLU A 434 -7.94 -30.97 1.39
CA GLU A 434 -8.90 -31.70 0.57
C GLU A 434 -9.35 -30.89 -0.65
N TRP A 435 -9.72 -29.62 -0.44
CA TRP A 435 -10.05 -28.70 -1.54
C TRP A 435 -8.88 -28.57 -2.53
N ARG A 436 -7.67 -28.32 -2.02
CA ARG A 436 -6.46 -28.17 -2.84
C ARG A 436 -6.22 -29.41 -3.70
N ARG A 437 -6.37 -30.61 -3.14
CA ARG A 437 -6.22 -31.87 -3.87
C ARG A 437 -7.26 -31.99 -4.98
N LEU A 438 -8.56 -31.80 -4.66
CA LEU A 438 -9.65 -31.94 -5.62
C LEU A 438 -9.53 -30.95 -6.79
N VAL A 439 -9.22 -29.68 -6.50
CA VAL A 439 -9.10 -28.64 -7.53
C VAL A 439 -7.82 -28.84 -8.34
N SER A 440 -6.72 -29.30 -7.73
CA SER A 440 -5.52 -29.69 -8.48
C SER A 440 -5.80 -30.84 -9.45
N ASP A 441 -6.53 -31.87 -9.02
CA ASP A 441 -6.90 -33.01 -9.86
C ASP A 441 -7.79 -32.57 -11.03
N ALA A 442 -8.77 -31.70 -10.78
CA ALA A 442 -9.65 -31.15 -11.80
C ALA A 442 -8.93 -30.26 -12.82
N ASN A 443 -7.84 -29.60 -12.42
CA ASN A 443 -7.06 -28.69 -13.25
C ASN A 443 -5.69 -29.26 -13.64
N LYS A 444 -5.51 -30.58 -13.57
CA LYS A 444 -4.20 -31.24 -13.66
C LYS A 444 -3.38 -30.82 -14.87
N ALA A 445 -3.99 -30.72 -16.05
CA ALA A 445 -3.30 -30.29 -17.26
C ALA A 445 -2.79 -28.84 -17.16
N SER A 446 -3.61 -27.93 -16.60
CA SER A 446 -3.22 -26.53 -16.39
C SER A 446 -2.16 -26.37 -15.31
N VAL A 447 -2.24 -27.16 -14.24
CA VAL A 447 -1.26 -27.15 -13.14
C VAL A 447 0.08 -27.71 -13.61
N ILE A 448 0.09 -28.82 -14.35
CA ILE A 448 1.33 -29.37 -14.94
C ILE A 448 1.98 -28.37 -15.89
N ASN A 449 1.21 -27.81 -16.83
CA ASN A 449 1.73 -26.82 -17.78
C ASN A 449 2.29 -25.58 -17.06
N PHE A 450 1.63 -25.11 -16.01
CA PHE A 450 2.15 -24.05 -15.16
C PHE A 450 3.49 -24.47 -14.49
N GLN A 451 3.55 -25.65 -13.85
CA GLN A 451 4.74 -26.13 -13.15
C GLN A 451 5.93 -26.37 -14.08
N ASP A 452 5.68 -26.80 -15.31
CA ASP A 452 6.72 -27.02 -16.32
C ASP A 452 7.28 -25.71 -16.88
N ASN A 453 6.50 -24.62 -16.90
CA ASN A 453 6.97 -23.28 -17.30
C ASN A 453 7.69 -22.53 -16.17
N SER A 454 7.53 -22.99 -14.92
CA SER A 454 8.20 -22.42 -13.73
C SER A 454 9.54 -23.09 -13.40
N ARG A 455 9.96 -24.09 -14.18
CA ARG A 455 11.27 -24.74 -14.14
C ARG A 455 12.10 -24.28 -15.33
#